data_AF-A0A7X2P295-F1
#
_entry.id   AF-A0A7X2P295-F1
#
_cell.length_a   1.000
_cell.length_b   1.000
_cell.length_c   1.000
_cell.angle_alpha   90.00
_cell.angle_beta   90.00
_cell.angle_gamma   90.00
#
_symmetry.space_group_name_H-M   'P 1'
#
loop_
_entity.id
_entity.type
_entity.pdbx_description
1 polymer ?
#
loop_
_entity_poly.entity_id
_entity_poly.type
_entity_poly.pdbx_seq_one_letter_code
_entity_poly.pdbx_strand_id
1 'polypeptide(L)'
;MKITDTIKYIGVNDHKVDLFEGQYPVANGMAYNSYVILDEKIAVMDTVDANFTHEWLDNLEQVLDGRKPDYLIVQHMEPDHAANVANFLKVYPDTTVVANVKTFQMIYNFFGLTLEGQKLEVTNGGTLSLGNHQLTFVFAPMVHWPEVMVTYDSTDKVLFSADGFGKFGALDVEEDWDDEARRYFIGIVGKYGTQVQSLLKVAATLDIRIICPLHGPVLSEDLGHYIGLYDTWSSYTPEEEGIVIAYTSVYGHTKKAVDLLAYKLRSKGCPKVVVYDLARDDMSLALSDAFRYSKLILATTTYNASIYPFMHDYISRLVEHNFQNRTVGLIENGSWAPLAAKVMREMMAKCKKINWLDTTVKILSAMNQDNQDQLEAMADELCKEYIAQNDTLANKNDLTALFRIGYGLYVVTSNDGKKDNGLIVNTVIQLTDTPNRVAVNINKANYSHHVIKQTGMLNVNCLSTEAPFSVFQQFGFQTGRSVDKFAGQTVHRSDNGLVFLDKYINAFMSLKVEDYVDLGTHGMFICSVTEARVMSNQETMTYTYYQNNVKPKPETEGKKGFVCKVCGYIYEGDELPADYICPLCKHGAADFEPIG
;
A
#
# COMPACT_ATOMS: atom_id res chain seq x y z
N MET A 1 0.58 -27.93 29.02
CA MET A 1 -0.10 -26.63 28.95
C MET A 1 -1.58 -26.81 29.27
N LYS A 2 -2.21 -25.93 30.06
CA LYS A 2 -3.67 -25.98 30.32
C LYS A 2 -4.34 -24.89 29.49
N ILE A 3 -5.29 -25.27 28.62
CA ILE A 3 -6.06 -24.34 27.76
C ILE A 3 -7.35 -23.97 28.49
N THR A 4 -8.21 -24.95 28.72
CA THR A 4 -9.37 -24.83 29.62
C THR A 4 -9.46 -26.05 30.53
N ASP A 5 -10.55 -26.15 31.31
CA ASP A 5 -10.82 -27.33 32.12
C ASP A 5 -11.16 -28.55 31.27
N THR A 6 -11.79 -28.36 30.11
CA THR A 6 -12.25 -29.42 29.21
C THR A 6 -11.43 -29.53 27.92
N ILE A 7 -10.67 -28.49 27.54
CA ILE A 7 -9.79 -28.50 26.37
C ILE A 7 -8.34 -28.75 26.80
N LYS A 8 -7.73 -29.82 26.28
CA LYS A 8 -6.37 -30.27 26.61
C LYS A 8 -5.44 -30.23 25.40
N TYR A 9 -4.19 -29.87 25.65
CA TYR A 9 -3.12 -29.94 24.66
C TYR A 9 -2.48 -31.34 24.66
N ILE A 10 -2.29 -31.92 23.48
CA ILE A 10 -1.64 -33.23 23.29
C ILE A 10 -0.57 -33.23 22.17
N GLY A 11 -0.18 -32.04 21.70
CA GLY A 11 0.84 -31.88 20.67
C GLY A 11 2.27 -32.20 21.14
N VAL A 12 3.24 -31.91 20.29
CA VAL A 12 4.66 -32.30 20.44
C VAL A 12 5.60 -31.18 19.96
N ASN A 13 6.86 -31.22 20.42
CA ASN A 13 7.94 -30.36 19.95
C ASN A 13 8.95 -31.17 19.14
N ASP A 14 9.28 -30.68 17.94
CA ASP A 14 10.36 -31.18 17.10
C ASP A 14 11.60 -30.28 17.20
N HIS A 15 12.61 -30.79 17.91
CA HIS A 15 13.94 -30.16 18.03
C HIS A 15 14.96 -30.70 17.02
N LYS A 16 14.57 -31.65 16.17
CA LYS A 16 15.45 -32.31 15.20
C LYS A 16 15.28 -31.75 13.80
N VAL A 17 14.14 -31.14 13.49
CA VAL A 17 13.91 -30.45 12.21
C VAL A 17 14.89 -29.28 12.06
N ASP A 18 15.64 -29.28 10.97
CA ASP A 18 16.53 -28.18 10.59
C ASP A 18 15.86 -27.25 9.57
N LEU A 19 15.03 -27.82 8.68
CA LEU A 19 14.24 -27.11 7.66
C LEU A 19 12.76 -27.51 7.72
N PHE A 20 11.89 -26.56 8.07
CA PHE A 20 10.45 -26.73 7.91
C PHE A 20 10.05 -26.64 6.43
N GLU A 21 9.18 -27.55 5.97
CA GLU A 21 8.85 -27.79 4.55
C GLU A 21 10.07 -28.00 3.62
N GLY A 22 11.23 -28.32 4.20
CA GLY A 22 12.49 -28.40 3.45
C GLY A 22 12.99 -27.04 2.93
N GLN A 23 12.47 -25.91 3.43
CA GLN A 23 12.82 -24.57 2.96
C GLN A 23 13.18 -23.58 4.07
N TYR A 24 12.52 -23.62 5.23
CA TYR A 24 12.65 -22.60 6.26
C TYR A 24 13.59 -23.05 7.39
N PRO A 25 14.74 -22.40 7.60
CA PRO A 25 15.59 -22.69 8.75
C PRO A 25 14.86 -22.45 10.07
N VAL A 26 14.74 -23.48 10.90
CA VAL A 26 14.01 -23.43 12.17
C VAL A 26 14.92 -23.85 13.32
N ALA A 27 15.91 -22.99 13.63
CA ALA A 27 16.94 -23.29 14.63
C ALA A 27 16.39 -23.57 16.04
N ASN A 28 15.19 -23.05 16.35
CA ASN A 28 14.48 -23.24 17.60
C ASN A 28 13.42 -24.36 17.54
N GLY A 29 13.50 -25.21 16.51
CA GLY A 29 12.57 -26.32 16.31
C GLY A 29 11.20 -25.89 15.81
N MET A 30 10.24 -26.81 15.89
CA MET A 30 8.83 -26.61 15.53
C MET A 30 7.91 -27.23 16.58
N ALA A 31 6.71 -26.67 16.73
CA ALA A 31 5.63 -27.30 17.46
C ALA A 31 4.59 -27.86 16.48
N TYR A 32 4.14 -29.10 16.72
CA TYR A 32 2.99 -29.69 16.04
C TYR A 32 1.88 -29.86 17.05
N ASN A 33 0.93 -28.94 17.04
CA ASN A 33 -0.12 -28.87 18.03
C ASN A 33 -1.30 -29.76 17.66
N SER A 34 -1.85 -30.43 18.66
CA SER A 34 -3.10 -31.18 18.58
C SER A 34 -3.83 -31.04 19.91
N TYR A 35 -5.16 -31.11 19.87
CA TYR A 35 -6.02 -30.77 21.01
C TYR A 35 -7.11 -31.81 21.24
N VAL A 36 -7.57 -31.95 22.48
CA VAL A 36 -8.70 -32.81 22.85
C VAL A 36 -9.76 -31.99 23.58
N ILE A 37 -11.01 -32.10 23.14
CA ILE A 37 -12.18 -31.53 23.82
C ILE A 37 -12.88 -32.66 24.58
N LEU A 38 -12.85 -32.58 25.91
CA LEU A 38 -13.48 -33.54 26.81
C LEU A 38 -14.91 -33.10 27.13
N ASP A 39 -15.89 -33.83 26.62
CA ASP A 39 -17.31 -33.58 26.83
C ASP A 39 -18.10 -34.91 26.92
N GLU A 40 -19.42 -34.92 26.80
CA GLU A 40 -20.22 -36.14 26.63
C GLU A 40 -19.70 -36.97 25.44
N LYS A 41 -19.38 -36.29 24.33
CA LYS A 41 -18.65 -36.83 23.18
C LYS A 41 -17.27 -36.21 23.10
N ILE A 42 -16.24 -37.02 22.94
CA ILE A 42 -14.85 -36.55 22.88
C ILE A 42 -14.45 -36.26 21.44
N ALA A 43 -13.89 -35.08 21.20
CA ALA A 43 -13.30 -34.71 19.90
C ALA A 43 -11.79 -34.52 20.01
N VAL A 44 -11.05 -35.13 19.09
CA VAL A 44 -9.62 -34.89 18.86
C VAL A 44 -9.47 -33.97 17.65
N MET A 45 -8.68 -32.92 17.79
CA MET A 45 -8.44 -31.88 16.78
C MET A 45 -7.08 -32.13 16.13
N ASP A 46 -7.12 -32.49 14.85
CA ASP A 46 -5.96 -32.79 14.01
C ASP A 46 -5.00 -33.82 14.64
N THR A 47 -3.92 -34.13 13.95
CA THR A 47 -2.86 -35.03 14.41
C THR A 47 -1.52 -34.30 14.36
N VAL A 48 -0.41 -35.04 14.32
CA VAL A 48 0.94 -34.47 14.23
C VAL A 48 1.75 -35.19 13.16
N ASP A 49 2.95 -34.69 12.90
CA ASP A 49 3.92 -35.27 11.98
C ASP A 49 4.18 -36.77 12.27
N ALA A 50 4.44 -37.54 11.21
CA ALA A 50 4.65 -38.98 11.28
C ALA A 50 5.75 -39.39 12.28
N ASN A 51 6.80 -38.57 12.44
CA ASN A 51 7.90 -38.85 13.34
C ASN A 51 7.50 -38.88 14.82
N PHE A 52 6.35 -38.27 15.16
CA PHE A 52 5.86 -38.15 16.53
C PHE A 52 4.59 -38.98 16.81
N THR A 53 4.30 -39.95 15.94
CA THR A 53 3.14 -40.85 16.06
C THR A 53 2.95 -41.41 17.47
N HIS A 54 4.01 -42.00 18.04
CA HIS A 54 3.92 -42.69 19.32
C HIS A 54 3.76 -41.73 20.49
N GLU A 55 4.57 -40.65 20.52
CA GLU A 55 4.50 -39.64 21.58
C GLU A 55 3.12 -38.97 21.63
N TRP A 56 2.56 -38.62 20.47
CA TRP A 56 1.22 -38.04 20.39
C TRP A 56 0.12 -39.01 20.82
N LEU A 57 0.21 -40.29 20.45
CA LEU A 57 -0.75 -41.30 20.92
C LEU A 57 -0.65 -41.54 22.42
N ASP A 58 0.55 -41.52 23.00
CA ASP A 58 0.76 -41.65 24.45
C ASP A 58 0.16 -40.44 25.20
N ASN A 59 0.36 -39.22 24.67
CA ASN A 59 -0.25 -38.00 25.21
C ASN A 59 -1.78 -38.05 25.16
N LEU A 60 -2.33 -38.53 24.03
CA LEU A 60 -3.77 -38.72 23.85
C LEU A 60 -4.33 -39.73 24.86
N GLU A 61 -3.73 -40.91 24.98
CA GLU A 61 -4.19 -41.95 25.90
C GLU A 61 -4.18 -41.46 27.36
N GLN A 62 -3.15 -40.70 27.75
CA GLN A 62 -3.09 -40.09 29.07
C GLN A 62 -4.26 -39.13 29.33
N VAL A 63 -4.65 -38.33 28.34
CA VAL A 63 -5.78 -37.39 28.46
C VAL A 63 -7.13 -38.10 28.44
N LEU A 64 -7.25 -39.18 27.68
CA LEU A 64 -8.49 -39.96 27.57
C LEU A 64 -8.80 -40.73 28.86
N ASP A 65 -7.78 -41.16 29.62
CA ASP A 65 -7.93 -41.90 30.89
C ASP A 65 -8.91 -43.08 30.77
N GLY A 66 -8.72 -43.90 29.73
CA GLY A 66 -9.54 -45.07 29.41
C GLY A 66 -10.87 -44.77 28.70
N ARG A 67 -11.21 -43.51 28.45
CA ARG A 67 -12.32 -43.12 27.56
C ARG A 67 -11.92 -43.30 26.09
N LYS A 68 -12.91 -43.30 25.19
CA LYS A 68 -12.68 -43.42 23.75
C LYS A 68 -13.09 -42.13 23.03
N PRO A 69 -12.37 -41.70 21.97
CA PRO A 69 -12.75 -40.56 21.17
C PRO A 69 -13.92 -40.87 20.24
N ASP A 70 -14.93 -40.01 20.22
CA ASP A 70 -16.08 -40.10 19.32
C ASP A 70 -15.76 -39.50 17.95
N TYR A 71 -14.97 -38.42 17.94
CA TYR A 71 -14.64 -37.66 16.73
C TYR A 71 -13.15 -37.41 16.57
N LEU A 72 -12.67 -37.53 15.32
CA LEU A 72 -11.43 -36.93 14.84
C LEU A 72 -11.79 -35.81 13.87
N ILE A 73 -11.60 -34.56 14.28
CA ILE A 73 -11.85 -33.39 13.44
C ILE A 73 -10.55 -33.07 12.70
N VAL A 74 -10.59 -33.14 11.37
CA VAL A 74 -9.43 -32.87 10.49
C VAL A 74 -9.66 -31.56 9.76
N GLN A 75 -8.96 -30.53 10.22
CA GLN A 75 -9.05 -29.15 9.73
C GLN A 75 -8.15 -28.90 8.52
N HIS A 76 -7.00 -29.58 8.47
CA HIS A 76 -5.99 -29.42 7.45
C HIS A 76 -5.30 -30.76 7.15
N MET A 77 -4.99 -31.02 5.87
CA MET A 77 -4.41 -32.28 5.41
C MET A 77 -2.90 -32.26 5.19
N GLU A 78 -2.23 -31.15 5.50
CA GLU A 78 -0.78 -31.14 5.42
C GLU A 78 -0.17 -32.19 6.36
N PRO A 79 0.81 -33.00 5.91
CA PRO A 79 1.22 -34.19 6.66
C PRO A 79 1.77 -33.93 8.06
N ASP A 80 2.33 -32.76 8.33
CA ASP A 80 2.80 -32.36 9.66
C ASP A 80 1.67 -32.23 10.71
N HIS A 81 0.41 -32.18 10.26
CA HIS A 81 -0.78 -32.24 11.12
C HIS A 81 -1.73 -33.38 10.78
N ALA A 82 -1.55 -34.09 9.68
CA ALA A 82 -2.49 -35.12 9.22
C ALA A 82 -1.89 -36.51 9.03
N ALA A 83 -0.56 -36.68 9.11
CA ALA A 83 0.11 -37.96 8.82
C ALA A 83 -0.41 -39.13 9.66
N ASN A 84 -0.99 -38.84 10.82
CA ASN A 84 -1.42 -39.85 11.79
C ASN A 84 -2.90 -40.21 11.74
N VAL A 85 -3.69 -39.66 10.80
CA VAL A 85 -5.13 -40.02 10.65
C VAL A 85 -5.33 -41.53 10.51
N ALA A 86 -4.56 -42.18 9.64
CA ALA A 86 -4.67 -43.63 9.43
C ALA A 86 -4.16 -44.46 10.61
N ASN A 87 -3.18 -43.96 11.37
CA ASN A 87 -2.66 -44.65 12.56
C ASN A 87 -3.62 -44.52 13.73
N PHE A 88 -4.20 -43.34 13.94
CA PHE A 88 -5.23 -43.07 14.93
C PHE A 88 -6.43 -44.01 14.74
N LEU A 89 -6.92 -44.18 13.52
CA LEU A 89 -8.09 -45.05 13.24
C LEU A 89 -7.78 -46.55 13.39
N LYS A 90 -6.51 -46.97 13.39
CA LYS A 90 -6.15 -48.35 13.76
C LYS A 90 -6.29 -48.57 15.27
N VAL A 91 -6.03 -47.54 16.07
CA VAL A 91 -6.10 -47.58 17.54
C VAL A 91 -7.54 -47.38 18.01
N TYR A 92 -8.25 -46.42 17.41
CA TYR A 92 -9.64 -46.07 17.73
C TYR A 92 -10.55 -46.29 16.50
N PRO A 93 -10.85 -47.56 16.14
CA PRO A 93 -11.57 -47.89 14.90
C PRO A 93 -13.06 -47.52 14.90
N ASP A 94 -13.61 -47.14 16.06
CA ASP A 94 -15.02 -46.74 16.21
C ASP A 94 -15.22 -45.21 16.04
N THR A 95 -14.14 -44.44 15.88
CA THR A 95 -14.19 -42.97 15.79
C THR A 95 -14.74 -42.50 14.45
N THR A 96 -15.58 -41.46 14.48
CA THR A 96 -16.07 -40.80 13.26
C THR A 96 -15.14 -39.65 12.87
N VAL A 97 -14.66 -39.64 11.62
CA VAL A 97 -13.87 -38.53 11.07
C VAL A 97 -14.81 -37.41 10.63
N VAL A 98 -14.56 -36.21 11.12
CA VAL A 98 -15.32 -34.99 10.85
C VAL A 98 -14.49 -34.06 9.99
N ALA A 99 -14.92 -33.79 8.76
CA ALA A 99 -14.21 -32.91 7.85
C ALA A 99 -15.10 -32.42 6.70
N ASN A 100 -14.55 -31.60 5.80
CA ASN A 100 -15.27 -31.23 4.57
C ASN A 100 -14.95 -32.19 3.41
N VAL A 101 -15.70 -32.03 2.31
CA VAL A 101 -15.60 -32.91 1.13
C VAL A 101 -14.19 -33.00 0.53
N LYS A 102 -13.42 -31.91 0.53
CA LYS A 102 -12.07 -31.88 -0.04
C LYS A 102 -11.08 -32.63 0.86
N THR A 103 -11.21 -32.45 2.18
CA THR A 103 -10.42 -33.18 3.17
C THR A 103 -10.59 -34.69 3.01
N PHE A 104 -11.81 -35.20 2.85
CA PHE A 104 -12.03 -36.64 2.62
C PHE A 104 -11.38 -37.16 1.33
N GLN A 105 -11.42 -36.38 0.26
CA GLN A 105 -10.72 -36.73 -0.97
C GLN A 105 -9.20 -36.84 -0.74
N MET A 106 -8.63 -35.92 0.03
CA MET A 106 -7.20 -35.92 0.36
C MET A 106 -6.81 -37.06 1.30
N ILE A 107 -7.64 -37.40 2.30
CA ILE A 107 -7.45 -38.58 3.15
C ILE A 107 -7.32 -39.85 2.29
N TYR A 108 -8.21 -40.02 1.31
CA TYR A 108 -8.12 -41.13 0.36
C TYR A 108 -6.82 -41.07 -0.45
N ASN A 109 -6.42 -39.90 -0.94
CA ASN A 109 -5.21 -39.75 -1.76
C ASN A 109 -3.92 -40.04 -0.98
N PHE A 110 -3.83 -39.60 0.27
CA PHE A 110 -2.63 -39.82 1.11
C PHE A 110 -2.56 -41.24 1.66
N PHE A 111 -3.69 -41.83 2.07
CA PHE A 111 -3.68 -43.07 2.85
C PHE A 111 -4.37 -44.25 2.17
N GLY A 112 -5.06 -44.06 1.04
CA GLY A 112 -5.93 -45.06 0.43
C GLY A 112 -7.12 -45.44 1.33
N LEU A 113 -7.43 -44.60 2.31
CA LEU A 113 -8.37 -44.93 3.39
C LEU A 113 -9.81 -44.58 2.99
N THR A 114 -10.69 -45.58 3.00
CA THR A 114 -12.14 -45.42 2.79
C THR A 114 -12.86 -45.43 4.13
N LEU A 115 -13.50 -44.31 4.49
CA LEU A 115 -14.16 -44.08 5.78
C LEU A 115 -15.66 -44.46 5.76
N GLU A 116 -15.99 -45.62 5.21
CA GLU A 116 -17.38 -46.07 5.09
C GLU A 116 -18.05 -46.20 6.47
N GLY A 117 -19.15 -45.47 6.69
CA GLY A 117 -19.88 -45.48 7.98
C GLY A 117 -19.20 -44.69 9.11
N GLN A 118 -18.01 -44.12 8.90
CA GLN A 118 -17.23 -43.37 9.89
C GLN A 118 -16.93 -41.94 9.42
N LYS A 119 -17.74 -41.42 8.50
CA LYS A 119 -17.58 -40.08 7.90
C LYS A 119 -18.72 -39.18 8.36
N LEU A 120 -18.36 -38.01 8.90
CA LEU A 120 -19.27 -36.87 9.10
C LEU A 120 -18.79 -35.71 8.22
N GLU A 121 -19.56 -35.39 7.18
CA GLU A 121 -19.27 -34.22 6.34
C GLU A 121 -19.87 -32.95 6.94
N VAL A 122 -19.05 -31.91 7.10
CA VAL A 122 -19.49 -30.59 7.57
C VAL A 122 -19.62 -29.62 6.41
N THR A 123 -20.46 -28.60 6.60
CA THR A 123 -20.65 -27.48 5.68
C THR A 123 -20.12 -26.19 6.32
N ASN A 124 -19.85 -25.17 5.49
CA ASN A 124 -19.44 -23.86 5.98
C ASN A 124 -20.57 -23.22 6.83
N GLY A 125 -20.27 -22.85 8.07
CA GLY A 125 -21.22 -22.41 9.09
C GLY A 125 -22.02 -23.53 9.75
N GLY A 126 -21.74 -24.80 9.42
CA GLY A 126 -22.34 -25.96 10.05
C GLY A 126 -21.86 -26.14 11.48
N THR A 127 -22.64 -26.88 12.28
CA THR A 127 -22.40 -27.03 13.72
C THR A 127 -22.38 -28.49 14.18
N LEU A 128 -21.58 -28.81 15.19
CA LEU A 128 -21.54 -30.12 15.85
C LEU A 128 -21.56 -29.95 17.37
N SER A 129 -22.57 -30.51 18.03
CA SER A 129 -22.63 -30.54 19.49
C SER A 129 -21.90 -31.78 20.02
N LEU A 130 -21.08 -31.57 21.05
CA LEU A 130 -20.38 -32.62 21.78
C LEU A 130 -21.06 -32.95 23.12
N GLY A 131 -22.19 -32.30 23.43
CA GLY A 131 -22.76 -32.21 24.77
C GLY A 131 -22.84 -30.75 25.18
N ASN A 132 -21.97 -30.32 26.09
CA ASN A 132 -21.84 -28.94 26.55
C ASN A 132 -21.17 -28.00 25.52
N HIS A 133 -20.22 -28.50 24.74
CA HIS A 133 -19.50 -27.78 23.70
C HIS A 133 -20.29 -27.77 22.39
N GLN A 134 -20.33 -26.60 21.76
CA GLN A 134 -20.98 -26.39 20.47
C GLN A 134 -19.98 -25.83 19.48
N LEU A 135 -19.54 -26.70 18.57
CA LEU A 135 -18.57 -26.39 17.53
C LEU A 135 -19.27 -25.81 16.31
N THR A 136 -18.63 -24.81 15.67
CA THR A 136 -19.01 -24.21 14.39
C THR A 136 -17.83 -24.31 13.43
N PHE A 137 -18.05 -24.80 12.22
CA PHE A 137 -17.01 -24.94 11.21
C PHE A 137 -17.03 -23.77 10.23
N VAL A 138 -15.88 -23.15 10.00
CA VAL A 138 -15.73 -22.03 9.05
C VAL A 138 -14.69 -22.41 8.01
N PHE A 139 -15.08 -22.42 6.74
CA PHE A 139 -14.16 -22.80 5.66
C PHE A 139 -13.18 -21.65 5.37
N ALA A 140 -11.91 -21.99 5.24
CA ALA A 140 -10.81 -21.06 5.01
C ALA A 140 -9.97 -21.50 3.79
N PRO A 141 -10.59 -21.66 2.60
CA PRO A 141 -9.89 -22.20 1.44
C PRO A 141 -8.74 -21.28 1.01
N MET A 142 -7.59 -21.90 0.72
CA MET A 142 -6.32 -21.25 0.41
C MET A 142 -5.73 -20.46 1.59
N VAL A 143 -6.06 -20.84 2.83
CA VAL A 143 -5.38 -20.36 4.06
C VAL A 143 -4.73 -21.55 4.77
N HIS A 144 -3.71 -22.21 4.21
CA HIS A 144 -3.08 -21.97 2.90
C HIS A 144 -3.47 -23.02 1.83
N TRP A 145 -4.07 -24.14 2.22
CA TRP A 145 -4.56 -25.19 1.31
C TRP A 145 -6.06 -25.12 0.99
N PRO A 146 -6.53 -25.73 -0.11
CA PRO A 146 -7.91 -25.58 -0.59
C PRO A 146 -8.99 -26.21 0.31
N GLU A 147 -8.63 -27.17 1.17
CA GLU A 147 -9.52 -27.87 2.10
C GLU A 147 -9.54 -27.26 3.51
N VAL A 148 -8.69 -26.28 3.81
CA VAL A 148 -8.58 -25.78 5.18
C VAL A 148 -9.92 -25.27 5.70
N MET A 149 -10.22 -25.63 6.94
CA MET A 149 -11.30 -25.07 7.73
C MET A 149 -10.81 -24.78 9.15
N VAL A 150 -11.43 -23.81 9.82
CA VAL A 150 -11.21 -23.52 11.24
C VAL A 150 -12.46 -23.92 12.03
N THR A 151 -12.28 -24.23 13.30
CA THR A 151 -13.36 -24.67 14.17
C THR A 151 -13.49 -23.74 15.36
N TYR A 152 -14.66 -23.16 15.57
CA TYR A 152 -14.96 -22.30 16.70
C TYR A 152 -15.82 -23.04 17.72
N ASP A 153 -15.32 -23.18 18.95
CA ASP A 153 -16.11 -23.60 20.09
C ASP A 153 -16.75 -22.39 20.78
N SER A 154 -18.07 -22.31 20.71
CA SER A 154 -18.83 -21.19 21.29
C SER A 154 -18.98 -21.27 22.81
N THR A 155 -18.72 -22.44 23.42
CA THR A 155 -18.85 -22.64 24.86
C THR A 155 -17.67 -22.03 25.61
N ASP A 156 -16.44 -22.43 25.25
CA ASP A 156 -15.22 -21.89 25.86
C ASP A 156 -14.64 -20.69 25.09
N LYS A 157 -15.24 -20.31 23.95
CA LYS A 157 -14.82 -19.19 23.11
C LYS A 157 -13.44 -19.39 22.50
N VAL A 158 -13.19 -20.62 22.04
CA VAL A 158 -11.90 -21.05 21.48
C VAL A 158 -11.99 -21.19 19.97
N LEU A 159 -11.07 -20.58 19.24
CA LEU A 159 -10.87 -20.79 17.81
C LEU A 159 -9.70 -21.75 17.60
N PHE A 160 -9.97 -22.94 17.10
CA PHE A 160 -8.96 -23.82 16.52
C PHE A 160 -8.69 -23.34 15.09
N SER A 161 -7.54 -22.74 14.85
CA SER A 161 -7.31 -21.88 13.68
C SER A 161 -6.58 -22.55 12.52
N ALA A 162 -6.42 -23.89 12.56
CA ALA A 162 -5.48 -24.60 11.68
C ALA A 162 -4.09 -23.91 11.74
N ASP A 163 -3.44 -23.69 10.61
CA ASP A 163 -2.15 -22.98 10.54
C ASP A 163 -2.25 -21.48 10.85
N GLY A 164 -3.45 -20.91 10.74
CA GLY A 164 -3.68 -19.51 11.05
C GLY A 164 -3.24 -19.20 12.48
N PHE A 165 -2.59 -18.05 12.65
CA PHE A 165 -2.00 -17.56 13.91
C PHE A 165 -0.80 -18.36 14.44
N GLY A 166 -0.26 -19.29 13.64
CA GLY A 166 0.97 -19.99 13.98
C GLY A 166 2.23 -19.14 13.84
N LYS A 167 3.33 -19.68 14.37
CA LYS A 167 4.71 -19.20 14.16
C LYS A 167 5.67 -20.38 14.03
N PHE A 168 6.86 -20.13 13.48
CA PHE A 168 7.97 -21.08 13.63
C PHE A 168 8.46 -21.12 15.09
N GLY A 169 9.03 -22.25 15.50
CA GLY A 169 9.58 -22.46 16.85
C GLY A 169 8.84 -23.51 17.69
N ALA A 170 9.58 -24.19 18.55
CA ALA A 170 9.05 -25.11 19.56
C ALA A 170 8.45 -24.36 20.77
N LEU A 171 7.49 -24.98 21.47
CA LEU A 171 6.79 -24.35 22.60
C LEU A 171 7.62 -24.17 23.87
N ASP A 172 8.71 -24.92 23.99
CA ASP A 172 9.62 -24.91 25.14
C ASP A 172 10.82 -23.96 24.96
N VAL A 173 10.80 -23.14 23.90
CA VAL A 173 11.77 -22.07 23.64
C VAL A 173 11.10 -20.71 23.86
N GLU A 174 11.72 -19.87 24.69
CA GLU A 174 11.28 -18.49 24.90
C GLU A 174 11.72 -17.60 23.73
N GLU A 175 10.76 -17.12 22.93
CA GLU A 175 10.98 -16.15 21.85
C GLU A 175 9.67 -15.37 21.59
N ASP A 176 9.81 -14.12 21.17
CA ASP A 176 8.67 -13.25 20.86
C ASP A 176 7.85 -13.83 19.68
N TRP A 177 6.54 -13.64 19.73
CA TRP A 177 5.65 -14.19 18.70
C TRP A 177 5.82 -13.48 17.35
N ASP A 178 5.86 -12.14 17.37
CA ASP A 178 5.70 -11.29 16.19
C ASP A 178 6.66 -11.60 15.03
N ASP A 179 7.96 -11.76 15.30
CA ASP A 179 8.95 -11.89 14.24
C ASP A 179 8.87 -13.25 13.52
N GLU A 180 8.79 -14.35 14.26
CA GLU A 180 8.61 -15.69 13.67
C GLU A 180 7.18 -15.91 13.16
N ALA A 181 6.17 -15.27 13.74
CA ALA A 181 4.80 -15.30 13.21
C ALA A 181 4.68 -14.52 11.89
N ARG A 182 5.37 -13.38 11.74
CA ARG A 182 5.46 -12.66 10.46
C ARG A 182 6.16 -13.53 9.43
N ARG A 183 7.30 -14.12 9.80
CA ARG A 183 8.07 -15.00 8.90
C ARG A 183 7.24 -16.21 8.47
N TYR A 184 6.53 -16.84 9.40
CA TYR A 184 5.59 -17.93 9.15
C TYR A 184 4.45 -17.48 8.22
N PHE A 185 3.73 -16.42 8.58
CA PHE A 185 2.62 -15.90 7.79
C PHE A 185 3.06 -15.59 6.35
N ILE A 186 4.15 -14.85 6.19
CA ILE A 186 4.65 -14.43 4.88
C ILE A 186 5.12 -15.65 4.07
N GLY A 187 5.84 -16.59 4.68
CA GLY A 187 6.33 -17.79 3.98
C GLY A 187 5.23 -18.78 3.59
N ILE A 188 4.21 -18.96 4.43
CA ILE A 188 3.20 -20.01 4.25
C ILE A 188 1.98 -19.50 3.49
N VAL A 189 1.40 -18.38 3.95
CA VAL A 189 0.09 -17.90 3.44
C VAL A 189 0.13 -16.49 2.85
N GLY A 190 1.29 -15.81 2.87
CA GLY A 190 1.43 -14.38 2.53
C GLY A 190 0.86 -14.00 1.16
N LYS A 191 0.84 -14.94 0.21
CA LYS A 191 0.21 -14.78 -1.11
C LYS A 191 -1.31 -14.59 -1.07
N TYR A 192 -1.97 -15.19 -0.08
CA TYR A 192 -3.42 -15.33 0.01
C TYR A 192 -4.07 -14.30 0.93
N GLY A 193 -3.51 -13.08 0.98
CA GLY A 193 -4.04 -12.00 1.81
C GLY A 193 -5.54 -11.73 1.67
N THR A 194 -6.11 -11.83 0.46
CA THR A 194 -7.57 -11.67 0.25
C THR A 194 -8.40 -12.75 0.95
N GLN A 195 -7.90 -13.99 0.96
CA GLN A 195 -8.57 -15.12 1.60
C GLN A 195 -8.47 -14.98 3.13
N VAL A 196 -7.30 -14.60 3.64
CA VAL A 196 -7.12 -14.28 5.07
C VAL A 196 -8.06 -13.15 5.50
N GLN A 197 -8.12 -12.05 4.75
CA GLN A 197 -9.07 -10.94 4.98
C GLN A 197 -10.53 -11.39 4.99
N SER A 198 -10.89 -12.38 4.18
CA SER A 198 -12.25 -12.93 4.16
C SER A 198 -12.53 -13.76 5.42
N LEU A 199 -11.55 -14.55 5.87
CA LEU A 199 -11.63 -15.31 7.11
C LEU A 199 -11.72 -14.38 8.33
N LEU A 200 -10.88 -13.34 8.40
CA LEU A 200 -10.89 -12.36 9.50
C LEU A 200 -12.25 -11.66 9.65
N LYS A 201 -12.94 -11.37 8.54
CA LYS A 201 -14.31 -10.82 8.57
C LYS A 201 -15.32 -11.77 9.21
N VAL A 202 -15.16 -13.08 9.00
CA VAL A 202 -16.01 -14.07 9.66
C VAL A 202 -15.61 -14.20 11.13
N ALA A 203 -14.31 -14.26 11.44
CA ALA A 203 -13.81 -14.33 12.81
C ALA A 203 -14.27 -13.14 13.66
N ALA A 204 -14.38 -11.94 13.07
CA ALA A 204 -14.89 -10.74 13.74
C ALA A 204 -16.35 -10.82 14.19
N THR A 205 -17.14 -11.80 13.72
CA THR A 205 -18.51 -12.04 14.20
C THR A 205 -18.59 -13.04 15.35
N LEU A 206 -17.46 -13.67 15.69
CA LEU A 206 -17.33 -14.66 16.76
C LEU A 206 -16.78 -14.00 18.03
N ASP A 207 -17.23 -14.45 19.19
CA ASP A 207 -16.75 -13.98 20.50
C ASP A 207 -15.52 -14.81 20.91
N ILE A 208 -14.38 -14.58 20.26
CA ILE A 208 -13.15 -15.35 20.47
C ILE A 208 -12.37 -14.83 21.68
N ARG A 209 -11.90 -15.75 22.53
CA ARG A 209 -11.05 -15.47 23.69
C ARG A 209 -9.73 -16.22 23.68
N ILE A 210 -9.65 -17.33 22.97
CA ILE A 210 -8.44 -18.15 22.85
C ILE A 210 -8.31 -18.59 21.39
N ILE A 211 -7.11 -18.51 20.83
CA ILE A 211 -6.76 -19.06 19.52
C ILE A 211 -5.77 -20.20 19.72
N CYS A 212 -6.10 -21.36 19.16
CA CYS A 212 -5.34 -22.60 19.22
C CYS A 212 -4.83 -22.96 17.81
N PRO A 213 -3.64 -22.49 17.41
CA PRO A 213 -3.04 -22.79 16.11
C PRO A 213 -2.43 -24.20 16.07
N LEU A 214 -2.14 -24.71 14.88
CA LEU A 214 -1.44 -25.98 14.67
C LEU A 214 0.08 -25.88 14.87
N HIS A 215 0.63 -24.65 14.91
CA HIS A 215 2.02 -24.38 15.30
C HIS A 215 2.13 -23.21 16.27
N GLY A 216 3.17 -23.19 17.08
CA GLY A 216 3.43 -22.10 18.02
C GLY A 216 2.43 -22.05 19.20
N PRO A 217 2.48 -21.00 20.02
CA PRO A 217 1.77 -20.94 21.29
C PRO A 217 0.26 -20.74 21.14
N VAL A 218 -0.49 -21.16 22.16
CA VAL A 218 -1.89 -20.80 22.34
C VAL A 218 -1.98 -19.31 22.70
N LEU A 219 -2.82 -18.55 21.98
CA LEU A 219 -2.95 -17.10 22.14
C LEU A 219 -4.22 -16.77 22.95
N SER A 220 -4.10 -16.08 24.08
CA SER A 220 -5.26 -15.79 24.96
C SER A 220 -5.27 -14.41 25.62
N GLU A 221 -4.21 -13.62 25.48
CA GLU A 221 -4.06 -12.34 26.16
C GLU A 221 -4.45 -11.17 25.24
N ASP A 222 -3.54 -10.76 24.35
CA ASP A 222 -3.72 -9.61 23.46
C ASP A 222 -4.20 -10.03 22.07
N LEU A 223 -5.44 -10.55 22.00
CA LEU A 223 -6.02 -10.92 20.70
C LEU A 223 -6.13 -9.74 19.73
N GLY A 224 -6.23 -8.51 20.24
CA GLY A 224 -6.25 -7.30 19.42
C GLY A 224 -4.96 -7.12 18.64
N HIS A 225 -3.82 -7.35 19.30
CA HIS A 225 -2.49 -7.34 18.67
C HIS A 225 -2.35 -8.41 17.59
N TYR A 226 -2.60 -9.68 17.91
CA TYR A 226 -2.43 -10.79 16.96
C TYR A 226 -3.32 -10.66 15.73
N ILE A 227 -4.60 -10.31 15.93
CA ILE A 227 -5.55 -10.11 14.83
C ILE A 227 -5.18 -8.86 14.02
N GLY A 228 -4.74 -7.77 14.68
CA GLY A 228 -4.28 -6.55 14.02
C GLY A 228 -3.06 -6.76 13.13
N LEU A 229 -2.11 -7.59 13.57
CA LEU A 229 -0.96 -7.99 12.75
C LEU A 229 -1.39 -8.82 11.54
N TYR A 230 -2.28 -9.82 11.72
CA TYR A 230 -2.83 -10.58 10.59
C TYR A 230 -3.59 -9.70 9.59
N ASP A 231 -4.35 -8.71 10.05
CA ASP A 231 -5.02 -7.73 9.18
C ASP A 231 -4.00 -6.88 8.40
N THR A 232 -2.95 -6.42 9.08
CA THR A 232 -1.84 -5.65 8.49
C THR A 232 -1.12 -6.46 7.40
N TRP A 233 -0.71 -7.69 7.71
CA TRP A 233 0.02 -8.55 6.78
C TRP A 233 -0.84 -8.95 5.58
N SER A 234 -2.09 -9.37 5.82
CA SER A 234 -3.01 -9.80 4.76
C SER A 234 -3.51 -8.67 3.86
N SER A 235 -3.49 -7.42 4.34
CA SER A 235 -3.73 -6.22 3.55
C SER A 235 -2.49 -5.71 2.80
N TYR A 236 -1.32 -6.33 3.03
CA TYR A 236 -0.02 -5.93 2.49
C TYR A 236 0.38 -4.51 2.92
N THR A 237 -0.12 -4.06 4.06
CA THR A 237 0.24 -2.77 4.65
C THR A 237 1.58 -2.94 5.36
N PRO A 238 2.54 -2.01 5.21
CA PRO A 238 3.75 -2.03 6.03
C PRO A 238 3.39 -1.93 7.52
N GLU A 239 4.05 -2.73 8.35
CA GLU A 239 3.90 -2.66 9.82
C GLU A 239 4.61 -1.44 10.38
N GLU A 240 5.79 -1.15 9.85
CA GLU A 240 6.69 -0.15 10.40
C GLU A 240 7.30 0.72 9.30
N GLU A 241 7.68 1.93 9.68
CA GLU A 241 8.49 2.80 8.85
C GLU A 241 9.96 2.35 8.87
N GLY A 242 10.55 2.17 7.69
CA GLY A 242 11.92 1.72 7.56
C GLY A 242 12.29 1.38 6.13
N ILE A 243 13.55 0.99 5.94
CA ILE A 243 14.11 0.63 4.63
C ILE A 243 14.85 -0.70 4.74
N VAL A 244 14.49 -1.65 3.88
CA VAL A 244 15.28 -2.87 3.64
C VAL A 244 16.21 -2.64 2.46
N ILE A 245 17.47 -3.01 2.60
CA ILE A 245 18.42 -3.08 1.48
C ILE A 245 18.82 -4.54 1.28
N ALA A 246 18.25 -5.16 0.26
CA ALA A 246 18.61 -6.51 -0.14
C ALA A 246 19.66 -6.43 -1.26
N TYR A 247 20.80 -7.08 -1.09
CA TYR A 247 21.88 -6.98 -2.05
C TYR A 247 22.59 -8.30 -2.34
N THR A 248 23.28 -8.33 -3.48
CA THR A 248 24.33 -9.32 -3.77
C THR A 248 25.58 -8.61 -4.26
N SER A 249 26.76 -9.14 -3.91
CA SER A 249 28.04 -8.54 -4.36
C SER A 249 29.10 -9.60 -4.63
N VAL A 250 29.58 -9.64 -5.88
CA VAL A 250 30.61 -10.60 -6.32
C VAL A 250 32.01 -10.15 -5.88
N TYR A 251 32.36 -8.89 -6.15
CA TYR A 251 33.70 -8.33 -5.88
C TYR A 251 33.69 -7.16 -4.89
N GLY A 252 32.62 -7.02 -4.10
CA GLY A 252 32.54 -6.05 -2.99
C GLY A 252 32.17 -4.61 -3.37
N HIS A 253 32.19 -4.21 -4.64
CA HIS A 253 31.82 -2.84 -5.03
C HIS A 253 30.34 -2.50 -4.82
N THR A 254 29.42 -3.45 -5.10
CA THR A 254 27.99 -3.28 -4.76
C THR A 254 27.81 -3.20 -3.25
N LYS A 255 28.52 -4.05 -2.48
CA LYS A 255 28.49 -3.98 -1.01
C LYS A 255 28.95 -2.62 -0.51
N LYS A 256 30.06 -2.08 -1.05
CA LYS A 256 30.56 -0.75 -0.68
C LYS A 256 29.53 0.35 -0.93
N ALA A 257 28.77 0.27 -2.03
CA ALA A 257 27.68 1.19 -2.32
C ALA A 257 26.53 1.07 -1.32
N VAL A 258 26.13 -0.16 -1.00
CA VAL A 258 25.09 -0.47 -0.01
C VAL A 258 25.48 0.02 1.39
N ASP A 259 26.72 -0.22 1.83
CA ASP A 259 27.22 0.25 3.12
C ASP A 259 27.18 1.78 3.21
N LEU A 260 27.56 2.47 2.14
CA LEU A 260 27.50 3.93 2.06
C LEU A 260 26.06 4.44 2.06
N LEU A 261 25.14 3.81 1.31
CA LEU A 261 23.72 4.16 1.31
C LEU A 261 23.13 3.99 2.71
N ALA A 262 23.37 2.84 3.35
CA ALA A 262 22.86 2.56 4.68
C ALA A 262 23.34 3.60 5.71
N TYR A 263 24.61 4.02 5.63
CA TYR A 263 25.14 5.13 6.43
C TYR A 263 24.39 6.44 6.16
N LYS A 264 24.20 6.82 4.90
CA LYS A 264 23.50 8.06 4.51
C LYS A 264 22.05 8.06 5.00
N LEU A 265 21.31 6.98 4.80
CA LEU A 265 19.92 6.84 5.26
C LEU A 265 19.81 7.03 6.78
N ARG A 266 20.68 6.38 7.56
CA ARG A 266 20.73 6.55 9.02
C ARG A 266 21.06 8.00 9.40
N SER A 267 22.04 8.62 8.74
CA SER A 267 22.44 10.01 9.01
C SER A 267 21.34 11.04 8.70
N LYS A 268 20.43 10.70 7.77
CA LYS A 268 19.27 11.53 7.38
C LYS A 268 18.02 11.24 8.22
N GLY A 269 18.16 10.46 9.30
CA GLY A 269 17.09 10.23 10.27
C GLY A 269 16.12 9.11 9.91
N CYS A 270 16.48 8.19 9.00
CA CYS A 270 15.66 7.00 8.77
C CYS A 270 15.55 6.18 10.07
N PRO A 271 14.33 5.84 10.54
CA PRO A 271 14.13 5.19 11.83
C PRO A 271 14.73 3.79 11.88
N LYS A 272 14.69 3.06 10.76
CA LYS A 272 15.19 1.69 10.66
C LYS A 272 15.77 1.42 9.28
N VAL A 273 16.99 0.89 9.25
CA VAL A 273 17.67 0.44 8.03
C VAL A 273 18.20 -0.97 8.26
N VAL A 274 17.59 -1.95 7.60
CA VAL A 274 18.00 -3.36 7.61
C VAL A 274 18.72 -3.68 6.31
N VAL A 275 19.81 -4.46 6.39
CA VAL A 275 20.65 -4.78 5.23
C VAL A 275 20.83 -6.29 5.19
N TYR A 276 20.52 -6.90 4.04
CA TYR A 276 20.64 -8.33 3.78
C TYR A 276 21.58 -8.60 2.61
N ASP A 277 22.62 -9.40 2.86
CA ASP A 277 23.42 -10.06 1.84
C ASP A 277 22.73 -11.37 1.45
N LEU A 278 21.98 -11.35 0.35
CA LEU A 278 21.13 -12.47 -0.07
C LEU A 278 21.91 -13.75 -0.39
N ALA A 279 23.23 -13.69 -0.51
CA ALA A 279 24.08 -14.87 -0.70
C ALA A 279 24.54 -15.52 0.62
N ARG A 280 24.22 -14.92 1.77
CA ARG A 280 24.73 -15.34 3.10
C ARG A 280 23.65 -15.36 4.17
N ASP A 281 22.77 -14.37 4.16
CA ASP A 281 21.70 -14.23 5.14
C ASP A 281 20.49 -15.09 4.79
N ASP A 282 19.63 -15.35 5.78
CA ASP A 282 18.41 -16.12 5.59
C ASP A 282 17.42 -15.38 4.66
N MET A 283 17.13 -15.99 3.52
CA MET A 283 16.23 -15.48 2.50
C MET A 283 14.81 -15.22 3.03
N SER A 284 14.33 -16.05 3.95
CA SER A 284 12.98 -15.92 4.53
C SER A 284 12.89 -14.75 5.52
N LEU A 285 13.98 -14.44 6.23
CA LEU A 285 14.06 -13.22 7.05
C LEU A 285 14.11 -11.97 6.18
N ALA A 286 14.93 -11.97 5.12
CA ALA A 286 14.97 -10.88 4.15
C ALA A 286 13.59 -10.62 3.53
N LEU A 287 12.86 -11.69 3.19
CA LEU A 287 11.50 -11.62 2.65
C LEU A 287 10.53 -11.06 3.70
N SER A 288 10.54 -11.59 4.92
CA SER A 288 9.70 -11.13 6.03
C SER A 288 9.86 -9.62 6.28
N ASP A 289 11.10 -9.12 6.35
CA ASP A 289 11.36 -7.69 6.55
C ASP A 289 10.95 -6.83 5.35
N ALA A 290 11.00 -7.35 4.12
CA ALA A 290 10.49 -6.63 2.95
C ALA A 290 9.00 -6.29 3.12
N PHE A 291 8.23 -7.19 3.72
CA PHE A 291 6.82 -6.96 4.05
C PHE A 291 6.66 -6.10 5.30
N ARG A 292 7.58 -6.15 6.27
CA ARG A 292 7.54 -5.30 7.48
C ARG A 292 7.63 -3.81 7.15
N TYR A 293 8.55 -3.40 6.27
CA TYR A 293 8.86 -1.99 6.03
C TYR A 293 8.28 -1.41 4.73
N SER A 294 8.09 -0.10 4.69
CA SER A 294 7.45 0.60 3.56
C SER A 294 8.33 0.76 2.30
N LYS A 295 9.65 0.57 2.44
CA LYS A 295 10.65 0.83 1.38
C LYS A 295 11.64 -0.33 1.22
N LEU A 296 11.97 -0.65 -0.03
CA LEU A 296 12.92 -1.71 -0.40
C LEU A 296 13.94 -1.20 -1.42
N ILE A 297 15.22 -1.50 -1.20
CA ILE A 297 16.31 -1.28 -2.16
C ILE A 297 16.82 -2.63 -2.63
N LEU A 298 16.87 -2.80 -3.95
CA LEU A 298 17.46 -3.97 -4.60
C LEU A 298 18.78 -3.59 -5.23
N ALA A 299 19.87 -4.24 -4.80
CA ALA A 299 21.21 -3.94 -5.25
C ALA A 299 21.94 -5.18 -5.76
N THR A 300 22.23 -5.26 -7.06
CA THR A 300 22.87 -6.45 -7.63
C THR A 300 23.80 -6.11 -8.79
N THR A 301 24.69 -7.06 -9.10
CA THR A 301 25.42 -7.03 -10.36
C THR A 301 24.59 -7.60 -11.50
N THR A 302 24.88 -7.12 -12.71
CA THR A 302 24.55 -7.82 -13.95
C THR A 302 25.37 -9.10 -14.00
N TYR A 303 24.71 -10.22 -14.24
CA TYR A 303 25.32 -11.54 -14.29
C TYR A 303 24.67 -12.35 -15.42
N ASN A 304 25.48 -12.83 -16.38
CA ASN A 304 25.01 -13.59 -17.55
C ASN A 304 23.86 -12.90 -18.33
N ALA A 305 23.99 -11.60 -18.61
CA ALA A 305 22.95 -10.76 -19.23
C ALA A 305 21.60 -10.74 -18.46
N SER A 306 21.64 -11.14 -17.18
CA SER A 306 20.54 -11.13 -16.22
C SER A 306 21.05 -10.54 -14.89
N ILE A 307 20.46 -10.94 -13.76
CA ILE A 307 20.87 -10.60 -12.40
C ILE A 307 21.49 -11.81 -11.68
N TYR A 308 22.15 -11.55 -10.54
CA TYR A 308 22.78 -12.60 -9.75
C TYR A 308 21.75 -13.60 -9.20
N PRO A 309 22.05 -14.93 -9.14
CA PRO A 309 21.05 -15.95 -8.81
C PRO A 309 20.27 -15.73 -7.51
N PHE A 310 20.93 -15.31 -6.43
CA PHE A 310 20.23 -15.04 -5.17
C PHE A 310 19.29 -13.83 -5.23
N MET A 311 19.62 -12.80 -6.02
CA MET A 311 18.69 -11.69 -6.27
C MET A 311 17.51 -12.15 -7.14
N HIS A 312 17.78 -13.04 -8.09
CA HIS A 312 16.71 -13.64 -8.89
C HIS A 312 15.73 -14.43 -8.02
N ASP A 313 16.24 -15.30 -7.14
CA ASP A 313 15.41 -16.06 -6.19
C ASP A 313 14.60 -15.13 -5.28
N TYR A 314 15.24 -14.11 -4.72
CA TYR A 314 14.57 -13.14 -3.85
C TYR A 314 13.41 -12.41 -4.55
N ILE A 315 13.61 -11.93 -5.79
CA ILE A 315 12.53 -11.26 -6.54
C ILE A 315 11.43 -12.25 -6.93
N SER A 316 11.78 -13.48 -7.34
CA SER A 316 10.79 -14.52 -7.60
C SER A 316 9.90 -14.74 -6.38
N ARG A 317 10.49 -14.87 -5.19
CA ARG A 317 9.76 -15.02 -3.92
C ARG A 317 8.87 -13.82 -3.64
N LEU A 318 9.35 -12.58 -3.78
CA LEU A 318 8.51 -11.39 -3.61
C LEU A 318 7.27 -11.44 -4.53
N VAL A 319 7.46 -11.80 -5.80
CA VAL A 319 6.37 -11.89 -6.78
C VAL A 319 5.40 -13.02 -6.44
N GLU A 320 5.90 -14.19 -6.04
CA GLU A 320 5.10 -15.35 -5.66
C GLU A 320 4.22 -15.07 -4.44
N HIS A 321 4.72 -14.29 -3.49
CA HIS A 321 4.01 -13.84 -2.28
C HIS A 321 3.19 -12.56 -2.49
N ASN A 322 2.97 -12.15 -3.75
CA ASN A 322 2.14 -11.00 -4.11
C ASN A 322 2.57 -9.69 -3.43
N PHE A 323 3.88 -9.46 -3.32
CA PHE A 323 4.47 -8.23 -2.80
C PHE A 323 3.92 -6.98 -3.52
N GLN A 324 3.49 -5.98 -2.75
CA GLN A 324 2.81 -4.78 -3.27
C GLN A 324 2.79 -3.64 -2.25
N ASN A 325 2.36 -2.44 -2.67
CA ASN A 325 2.24 -1.24 -1.83
C ASN A 325 3.59 -0.80 -1.23
N ARG A 326 4.64 -0.73 -2.04
CA ARG A 326 6.00 -0.41 -1.57
C ARG A 326 6.68 0.60 -2.47
N THR A 327 7.57 1.39 -1.86
CA THR A 327 8.50 2.22 -2.63
C THR A 327 9.79 1.43 -2.87
N VAL A 328 10.25 1.35 -4.12
CA VAL A 328 11.38 0.51 -4.51
C VAL A 328 12.46 1.30 -5.24
N GLY A 329 13.70 1.21 -4.76
CA GLY A 329 14.90 1.78 -5.38
C GLY A 329 15.85 0.70 -5.91
N LEU A 330 16.63 1.05 -6.94
CA LEU A 330 17.51 0.09 -7.63
C LEU A 330 18.96 0.57 -7.69
N ILE A 331 19.87 -0.34 -7.37
CA ILE A 331 21.31 -0.18 -7.59
C ILE A 331 21.77 -1.27 -8.54
N GLU A 332 22.29 -0.89 -9.70
CA GLU A 332 22.90 -1.81 -10.64
C GLU A 332 24.42 -1.68 -10.66
N ASN A 333 25.12 -2.81 -10.76
CA ASN A 333 26.54 -2.86 -11.07
C ASN A 333 26.77 -3.67 -12.36
N GLY A 334 27.66 -3.23 -13.23
CA GLY A 334 28.08 -3.96 -14.44
C GLY A 334 29.32 -3.33 -15.06
N SER A 335 29.95 -3.99 -16.03
CA SER A 335 31.22 -3.50 -16.59
C SER A 335 31.12 -2.97 -18.02
N TRP A 336 30.41 -3.66 -18.91
CA TRP A 336 30.32 -3.30 -20.35
C TRP A 336 28.89 -3.29 -20.91
N ALA A 337 27.93 -3.91 -20.21
CA ALA A 337 26.52 -3.94 -20.61
C ALA A 337 25.64 -4.13 -19.36
N PRO A 338 25.54 -3.14 -18.46
CA PRO A 338 24.70 -3.24 -17.27
C PRO A 338 23.22 -3.35 -17.68
N LEU A 339 22.56 -4.40 -17.18
CA LEU A 339 21.16 -4.74 -17.44
C LEU A 339 20.36 -5.02 -16.16
N ALA A 340 21.04 -5.09 -15.01
CA ALA A 340 20.43 -5.51 -13.76
C ALA A 340 19.21 -4.67 -13.36
N ALA A 341 19.25 -3.33 -13.47
CA ALA A 341 18.09 -2.51 -13.11
C ALA A 341 16.87 -2.81 -14.00
N LYS A 342 17.10 -2.99 -15.31
CA LYS A 342 16.04 -3.36 -16.26
C LYS A 342 15.43 -4.71 -15.91
N VAL A 343 16.26 -5.73 -15.68
CA VAL A 343 15.81 -7.10 -15.38
C VAL A 343 15.05 -7.15 -14.05
N MET A 344 15.51 -6.45 -13.00
CA MET A 344 14.77 -6.37 -11.73
C MET A 344 13.38 -5.74 -11.91
N ARG A 345 13.26 -4.64 -12.69
CA ARG A 345 11.95 -4.03 -12.99
C ARG A 345 11.02 -4.97 -13.75
N GLU A 346 11.54 -5.68 -14.75
CA GLU A 346 10.77 -6.64 -15.54
C GLU A 346 10.26 -7.81 -14.69
N MET A 347 11.11 -8.36 -13.82
CA MET A 347 10.71 -9.44 -12.92
C MET A 347 9.63 -9.01 -11.92
N MET A 348 9.71 -7.77 -11.41
CA MET A 348 8.72 -7.20 -10.49
C MET A 348 7.45 -6.68 -11.19
N ALA A 349 7.29 -6.82 -12.51
CA ALA A 349 6.16 -6.25 -13.24
C ALA A 349 4.78 -6.76 -12.79
N LYS A 350 4.72 -7.94 -12.14
CA LYS A 350 3.50 -8.51 -11.56
C LYS A 350 3.16 -7.95 -10.17
N CYS A 351 4.11 -7.34 -9.48
CA CYS A 351 3.89 -6.67 -8.20
C CYS A 351 3.01 -5.43 -8.40
N LYS A 352 2.00 -5.26 -7.56
CA LYS A 352 1.03 -4.17 -7.69
C LYS A 352 1.47 -2.95 -6.88
N LYS A 353 1.10 -1.76 -7.34
CA LYS A 353 1.28 -0.51 -6.59
C LYS A 353 2.72 -0.33 -6.07
N ILE A 354 3.69 -0.63 -6.93
CA ILE A 354 5.09 -0.34 -6.68
C ILE A 354 5.36 1.10 -7.12
N ASN A 355 5.77 1.93 -6.16
CA ASN A 355 6.26 3.27 -6.43
C ASN A 355 7.77 3.20 -6.66
N TRP A 356 8.23 3.38 -7.89
CA TRP A 356 9.66 3.35 -8.18
C TRP A 356 10.30 4.68 -7.83
N LEU A 357 11.51 4.64 -7.26
CA LEU A 357 12.31 5.85 -7.15
C LEU A 357 12.65 6.39 -8.55
N ASP A 358 12.68 7.72 -8.65
CA ASP A 358 13.18 8.44 -9.82
C ASP A 358 14.69 8.21 -9.97
N THR A 359 15.40 8.08 -8.84
CA THR A 359 16.84 7.83 -8.82
C THR A 359 17.16 6.34 -8.97
N THR A 360 17.98 5.99 -9.96
CA THR A 360 18.62 4.67 -10.09
C THR A 360 20.14 4.84 -10.02
N VAL A 361 20.81 4.06 -9.17
CA VAL A 361 22.27 4.14 -9.01
C VAL A 361 22.93 3.16 -9.96
N LYS A 362 23.90 3.62 -10.74
CA LYS A 362 24.61 2.84 -11.75
C LYS A 362 26.11 2.82 -11.48
N ILE A 363 26.63 1.64 -11.19
CA ILE A 363 28.05 1.41 -10.91
C ILE A 363 28.68 0.71 -12.13
N LEU A 364 29.77 1.29 -12.64
CA LEU A 364 30.56 0.69 -13.72
C LEU A 364 31.82 0.04 -13.15
N SER A 365 31.76 -1.26 -12.87
CA SER A 365 32.76 -2.07 -12.16
C SER A 365 33.02 -1.63 -10.70
N ALA A 366 33.43 -0.39 -10.49
CA ALA A 366 33.83 0.17 -9.20
C ALA A 366 33.13 1.51 -8.89
N MET A 367 33.02 1.82 -7.59
CA MET A 367 32.50 3.11 -7.12
C MET A 367 33.42 4.26 -7.53
N ASN A 368 32.82 5.38 -7.93
CA ASN A 368 33.46 6.64 -8.29
C ASN A 368 32.68 7.82 -7.66
N GLN A 369 32.94 9.06 -8.07
CA GLN A 369 32.21 10.21 -7.51
C GLN A 369 30.77 10.27 -8.02
N ASP A 370 30.52 10.06 -9.32
CA ASP A 370 29.18 10.12 -9.90
C ASP A 370 28.18 9.19 -9.20
N ASN A 371 28.58 7.94 -8.93
CA ASN A 371 27.70 7.02 -8.22
C ASN A 371 27.60 7.31 -6.72
N GLN A 372 28.54 8.03 -6.10
CA GLN A 372 28.34 8.57 -4.75
C GLN A 372 27.30 9.68 -4.72
N ASP A 373 27.28 10.54 -5.73
CA ASP A 373 26.29 11.62 -5.85
C ASP A 373 24.90 11.03 -6.13
N GLN A 374 24.80 9.97 -6.95
CA GLN A 374 23.56 9.20 -7.14
C GLN A 374 23.06 8.57 -5.84
N LEU A 375 23.96 8.04 -5.01
CA LEU A 375 23.61 7.49 -3.69
C LEU A 375 23.10 8.57 -2.72
N GLU A 376 23.65 9.78 -2.79
CA GLU A 376 23.15 10.93 -2.03
C GLU A 376 21.73 11.30 -2.47
N ALA A 377 21.50 11.45 -3.79
CA ALA A 377 20.19 11.76 -4.34
C ALA A 377 19.13 10.70 -3.99
N MET A 378 19.50 9.41 -4.07
CA MET A 378 18.61 8.32 -3.66
C MET A 378 18.28 8.38 -2.17
N ALA A 379 19.27 8.70 -1.32
CA ALA A 379 19.04 8.85 0.12
C ALA A 379 18.13 10.05 0.43
N ASP A 380 18.28 11.17 -0.28
CA ASP A 380 17.40 12.33 -0.16
C ASP A 380 15.95 12.00 -0.55
N GLU A 381 15.77 11.25 -1.64
CA GLU A 381 14.46 10.82 -2.11
C GLU A 381 13.76 9.91 -1.08
N LEU A 382 14.48 8.92 -0.55
CA LEU A 382 13.96 7.96 0.43
C LEU A 382 13.66 8.59 1.80
N CYS A 383 14.43 9.60 2.19
CA CYS A 383 14.32 10.27 3.49
C CYS A 383 13.59 11.60 3.42
N LYS A 384 12.98 11.98 2.29
CA LYS A 384 12.35 13.29 2.09
C LYS A 384 11.40 13.70 3.22
N GLU A 385 10.53 12.78 3.64
CA GLU A 385 9.57 13.01 4.72
C GLU A 385 10.27 13.16 6.08
N TYR A 386 11.26 12.31 6.36
CA TYR A 386 12.04 12.37 7.59
C TYR A 386 12.85 13.67 7.68
N ILE A 387 13.44 14.11 6.56
CA ILE A 387 14.16 15.39 6.45
C ILE A 387 13.21 16.55 6.68
N ALA A 388 12.01 16.53 6.10
CA ALA A 388 11.02 17.59 6.25
C ALA A 388 10.49 17.71 7.70
N GLN A 389 10.44 16.60 8.44
CA GLN A 389 10.06 16.59 9.85
C GLN A 389 11.23 16.91 10.81
N ASN A 390 12.47 16.84 10.34
CA ASN A 390 13.64 17.07 11.18
C ASN A 390 13.89 18.56 11.43
N ASP A 391 14.04 18.94 12.70
CA ASP A 391 14.22 20.34 13.11
C ASP A 391 15.43 21.05 12.51
N THR A 392 16.47 20.31 12.13
CA THR A 392 17.75 20.86 11.65
C THR A 392 17.93 20.70 10.15
N LEU A 393 17.42 19.61 9.57
CA LEU A 393 17.60 19.29 8.15
C LEU A 393 16.48 19.87 7.27
N ALA A 394 15.32 20.22 7.84
CA ALA A 394 14.19 20.72 7.06
C ALA A 394 14.48 22.08 6.41
N ASN A 395 14.11 22.22 5.13
CA ASN A 395 14.01 23.53 4.50
C ASN A 395 12.75 24.25 5.02
N LYS A 396 12.92 25.02 6.10
CA LYS A 396 11.81 25.76 6.74
C LYS A 396 11.24 26.92 5.91
N ASN A 397 11.80 27.21 4.73
CA ASN A 397 11.38 28.30 3.84
C ASN A 397 11.02 27.81 2.43
N ASP A 398 10.59 26.55 2.27
CA ASP A 398 10.09 26.04 0.99
C ASP A 398 8.69 26.59 0.69
N LEU A 399 8.64 27.71 -0.05
CA LEU A 399 7.38 28.35 -0.46
C LEU A 399 6.55 27.49 -1.43
N THR A 400 7.10 26.40 -1.98
CA THR A 400 6.30 25.47 -2.80
C THR A 400 5.23 24.75 -1.97
N ALA A 401 5.35 24.74 -0.64
CA ALA A 401 4.29 24.29 0.27
C ALA A 401 2.96 25.03 0.02
N LEU A 402 2.99 26.31 -0.37
CA LEU A 402 1.80 27.09 -0.70
C LEU A 402 1.07 26.54 -1.94
N PHE A 403 1.78 25.88 -2.86
CA PHE A 403 1.16 25.21 -4.02
C PHE A 403 0.46 23.89 -3.66
N ARG A 404 0.55 23.44 -2.40
CA ARG A 404 -0.20 22.28 -1.88
C ARG A 404 -1.57 22.66 -1.33
N ILE A 405 -1.90 23.96 -1.27
CA ILE A 405 -3.26 24.42 -0.96
C ILE A 405 -4.17 24.05 -2.15
N GLY A 406 -5.28 23.37 -1.86
CA GLY A 406 -6.23 22.91 -2.87
C GLY A 406 -7.00 24.07 -3.49
N TYR A 407 -6.53 24.55 -4.65
CA TYR A 407 -7.22 25.57 -5.45
C TYR A 407 -7.91 24.96 -6.66
N GLY A 408 -9.17 25.35 -6.91
CA GLY A 408 -9.80 25.18 -8.21
C GLY A 408 -9.30 26.23 -9.21
N LEU A 409 -9.65 26.07 -10.49
CA LEU A 409 -9.45 27.07 -11.53
C LEU A 409 -10.81 27.55 -12.05
N TYR A 410 -10.93 28.87 -12.15
CA TYR A 410 -12.20 29.53 -12.43
C TYR A 410 -12.02 30.62 -13.49
N VAL A 411 -13.04 30.80 -14.33
CA VAL A 411 -13.19 32.05 -15.11
C VAL A 411 -14.14 32.96 -14.37
N VAL A 412 -13.65 34.12 -13.95
CA VAL A 412 -14.48 35.18 -13.37
C VAL A 412 -14.89 36.15 -14.46
N THR A 413 -16.19 36.38 -14.65
CA THR A 413 -16.71 37.31 -15.66
C THR A 413 -17.29 38.56 -15.01
N SER A 414 -17.22 39.67 -15.75
CA SER A 414 -17.60 41.01 -15.33
C SER A 414 -17.96 41.86 -16.56
N ASN A 415 -18.72 42.94 -16.38
CA ASN A 415 -19.09 43.86 -17.46
C ASN A 415 -19.08 45.30 -16.92
N ASP A 416 -18.45 46.22 -17.65
CA ASP A 416 -18.27 47.63 -17.24
C ASP A 416 -19.42 48.56 -17.69
N GLY A 417 -20.53 47.99 -18.17
CA GLY A 417 -21.65 48.66 -18.82
C GLY A 417 -21.48 48.82 -20.34
N LYS A 418 -20.31 48.52 -20.91
CA LYS A 418 -20.01 48.65 -22.34
C LYS A 418 -19.51 47.36 -22.96
N LYS A 419 -18.69 46.60 -22.24
CA LYS A 419 -18.07 45.36 -22.74
C LYS A 419 -18.01 44.27 -21.68
N ASP A 420 -18.19 43.04 -22.12
CA ASP A 420 -17.95 41.85 -21.31
C ASP A 420 -16.45 41.59 -21.17
N ASN A 421 -16.04 41.07 -20.03
CA ASN A 421 -14.65 40.74 -19.74
C ASN A 421 -14.57 39.52 -18.81
N GLY A 422 -13.47 38.77 -18.92
CA GLY A 422 -13.19 37.61 -18.09
C GLY A 422 -11.74 37.53 -17.66
N LEU A 423 -11.46 36.84 -16.56
CA LEU A 423 -10.10 36.45 -16.18
C LEU A 423 -10.06 35.06 -15.54
N ILE A 424 -8.88 34.43 -15.56
CA ILE A 424 -8.62 33.24 -14.76
C ILE A 424 -8.29 33.63 -13.32
N VAL A 425 -8.94 32.96 -12.36
CA VAL A 425 -8.68 33.06 -10.92
C VAL A 425 -8.54 31.65 -10.35
N ASN A 426 -7.68 31.48 -9.34
CA ASN A 426 -7.54 30.23 -8.59
C ASN A 426 -8.00 30.35 -7.13
N THR A 427 -8.26 31.56 -6.66
CA THR A 427 -8.64 31.84 -5.28
C THR A 427 -10.12 32.18 -5.19
N VAL A 428 -10.94 31.12 -5.10
CA VAL A 428 -12.38 31.20 -4.81
C VAL A 428 -12.70 30.21 -3.69
N ILE A 429 -13.45 30.65 -2.68
CA ILE A 429 -13.83 29.80 -1.55
C ILE A 429 -15.21 30.18 -1.03
N GLN A 430 -16.02 29.19 -0.63
CA GLN A 430 -17.24 29.43 0.11
C GLN A 430 -16.90 29.82 1.56
N LEU A 431 -17.43 30.95 2.02
CA LEU A 431 -17.19 31.47 3.36
C LEU A 431 -18.24 31.02 4.36
N THR A 432 -19.51 30.96 3.95
CA THR A 432 -20.65 30.54 4.79
C THR A 432 -21.70 29.83 3.94
N ASP A 433 -22.46 28.92 4.54
CA ASP A 433 -23.60 28.22 3.93
C ASP A 433 -24.95 28.91 4.22
N THR A 434 -25.08 29.61 5.36
CA THR A 434 -26.30 30.34 5.75
C THR A 434 -25.97 31.74 6.31
N PRO A 435 -26.11 32.83 5.52
CA PRO A 435 -26.40 32.85 4.08
C PRO A 435 -25.21 32.34 3.25
N ASN A 436 -25.48 31.89 2.01
CA ASN A 436 -24.42 31.48 1.09
C ASN A 436 -23.53 32.67 0.69
N ARG A 437 -22.26 32.61 1.08
CA ARG A 437 -21.26 33.63 0.73
C ARG A 437 -20.02 33.01 0.09
N VAL A 438 -19.47 33.71 -0.89
CA VAL A 438 -18.26 33.31 -1.62
C VAL A 438 -17.25 34.46 -1.60
N ALA A 439 -15.99 34.15 -1.33
CA ALA A 439 -14.87 35.05 -1.50
C ALA A 439 -14.18 34.80 -2.84
N VAL A 440 -13.85 35.89 -3.55
CA VAL A 440 -13.06 35.85 -4.79
C VAL A 440 -11.91 36.84 -4.68
N ASN A 441 -10.67 36.36 -4.76
CA ASN A 441 -9.49 37.22 -4.69
C ASN A 441 -8.97 37.53 -6.10
N ILE A 442 -8.80 38.82 -6.39
CA ILE A 442 -8.37 39.28 -7.71
C ILE A 442 -7.22 40.26 -7.56
N ASN A 443 -6.16 40.04 -8.33
CA ASN A 443 -5.02 40.96 -8.41
C ASN A 443 -5.48 42.33 -8.93
N LYS A 444 -5.09 43.41 -8.25
CA LYS A 444 -5.50 44.78 -8.57
C LYS A 444 -5.02 45.28 -9.94
N ALA A 445 -4.02 44.65 -10.55
CA ALA A 445 -3.56 44.98 -11.90
C ALA A 445 -4.57 44.55 -12.99
N ASN A 446 -5.41 43.54 -12.70
CA ASN A 446 -6.38 43.02 -13.65
C ASN A 446 -7.53 44.00 -13.87
N TYR A 447 -7.94 44.15 -15.14
CA TYR A 447 -9.07 45.01 -15.50
C TYR A 447 -10.35 44.66 -14.74
N SER A 448 -10.63 43.36 -14.61
CA SER A 448 -11.82 42.86 -13.92
C SER A 448 -11.89 43.29 -12.45
N HIS A 449 -10.76 43.48 -11.76
CA HIS A 449 -10.77 43.98 -10.37
C HIS A 449 -11.48 45.33 -10.29
N HIS A 450 -11.10 46.27 -11.17
CA HIS A 450 -11.70 47.60 -11.20
C HIS A 450 -13.16 47.56 -11.62
N VAL A 451 -13.49 46.74 -12.62
CA VAL A 451 -14.87 46.57 -13.09
C VAL A 451 -15.76 46.06 -11.96
N ILE A 452 -15.35 44.98 -11.28
CA ILE A 452 -16.12 44.38 -10.18
C ILE A 452 -16.22 45.35 -9.00
N LYS A 453 -15.16 46.10 -8.69
CA LYS A 453 -15.19 47.13 -7.65
C LYS A 453 -16.16 48.27 -7.98
N GLN A 454 -16.33 48.60 -9.26
CA GLN A 454 -17.25 49.63 -9.72
C GLN A 454 -18.71 49.13 -9.75
N THR A 455 -18.93 47.90 -10.23
CA THR A 455 -20.28 47.38 -10.53
C THR A 455 -20.88 46.60 -9.36
N GLY A 456 -20.05 46.04 -8.48
CA GLY A 456 -20.47 45.16 -7.40
C GLY A 456 -20.99 43.80 -7.88
N MET A 457 -20.69 43.40 -9.12
CA MET A 457 -21.25 42.19 -9.76
C MET A 457 -20.16 41.39 -10.47
N LEU A 458 -20.21 40.07 -10.31
CA LEU A 458 -19.34 39.11 -10.99
C LEU A 458 -20.04 37.74 -11.13
N ASN A 459 -19.60 36.93 -12.08
CA ASN A 459 -19.88 35.48 -12.04
C ASN A 459 -18.57 34.72 -11.81
N VAL A 460 -18.67 33.56 -11.17
CA VAL A 460 -17.62 32.54 -11.11
C VAL A 460 -18.05 31.35 -11.95
N ASN A 461 -17.20 30.95 -12.90
CA ASN A 461 -17.39 29.77 -13.73
C ASN A 461 -16.34 28.72 -13.35
N CYS A 462 -16.77 27.58 -12.82
CA CYS A 462 -15.90 26.50 -12.37
C CYS A 462 -15.43 25.70 -13.59
N LEU A 463 -14.14 25.81 -13.95
CA LEU A 463 -13.59 25.08 -15.09
C LEU A 463 -13.60 23.58 -14.80
N SER A 464 -14.03 22.77 -15.76
CA SER A 464 -13.92 21.31 -15.68
C SER A 464 -12.56 20.83 -16.15
N THR A 465 -12.18 19.60 -15.82
CA THR A 465 -10.93 18.95 -16.29
C THR A 465 -10.83 18.79 -17.81
N GLU A 466 -11.92 19.02 -18.55
CA GLU A 466 -11.97 19.04 -20.03
C GLU A 466 -11.53 20.39 -20.63
N ALA A 467 -11.35 21.44 -19.83
CA ALA A 467 -11.00 22.77 -20.36
C ALA A 467 -9.64 22.75 -21.07
N PRO A 468 -9.57 23.04 -22.39
CA PRO A 468 -8.31 23.03 -23.11
C PRO A 468 -7.46 24.25 -22.74
N PHE A 469 -6.15 24.18 -23.03
CA PHE A 469 -5.22 25.28 -22.79
C PHE A 469 -5.65 26.61 -23.45
N SER A 470 -6.40 26.55 -24.56
CA SER A 470 -6.93 27.73 -25.25
C SER A 470 -7.85 28.59 -24.38
N VAL A 471 -8.58 28.01 -23.41
CA VAL A 471 -9.38 28.76 -22.43
C VAL A 471 -8.47 29.66 -21.58
N PHE A 472 -7.32 29.14 -21.15
CA PHE A 472 -6.33 29.89 -20.38
C PHE A 472 -5.64 30.96 -21.23
N GLN A 473 -5.39 30.67 -22.51
CA GLN A 473 -4.87 31.68 -23.45
C GLN A 473 -5.85 32.84 -23.66
N GLN A 474 -7.14 32.54 -23.72
CA GLN A 474 -8.20 33.53 -23.93
C GLN A 474 -8.43 34.40 -22.70
N PHE A 475 -8.58 33.80 -21.51
CA PHE A 475 -8.95 34.52 -20.30
C PHE A 475 -7.76 34.91 -19.41
N GLY A 476 -6.64 34.18 -19.46
CA GLY A 476 -5.47 34.38 -18.60
C GLY A 476 -4.34 35.21 -19.20
N PHE A 477 -4.09 35.14 -20.52
CA PHE A 477 -2.90 35.76 -21.14
C PHE A 477 -3.18 37.04 -21.95
N GLN A 478 -4.43 37.52 -21.91
CA GLN A 478 -4.85 38.70 -22.64
C GLN A 478 -5.42 39.75 -21.68
N THR A 479 -5.16 41.03 -21.95
CA THR A 479 -5.75 42.13 -21.17
C THR A 479 -7.14 42.46 -21.69
N GLY A 480 -8.14 42.44 -20.79
CA GLY A 480 -9.50 42.87 -21.11
C GLY A 480 -9.63 44.36 -21.44
N ARG A 481 -8.56 45.16 -21.25
CA ARG A 481 -8.55 46.58 -21.60
C ARG A 481 -8.58 46.78 -23.12
N SER A 482 -7.85 45.94 -23.87
CA SER A 482 -7.65 46.10 -25.31
C SER A 482 -8.20 44.96 -26.17
N VAL A 483 -8.56 43.82 -25.58
CA VAL A 483 -9.06 42.66 -26.33
C VAL A 483 -10.48 42.31 -25.89
N ASP A 484 -11.34 42.04 -26.87
CA ASP A 484 -12.62 41.38 -26.64
C ASP A 484 -12.40 39.88 -26.46
N LYS A 485 -12.46 39.43 -25.21
CA LYS A 485 -12.24 38.02 -24.84
C LYS A 485 -13.43 37.11 -25.16
N PHE A 486 -14.58 37.64 -25.60
CA PHE A 486 -15.75 36.86 -25.97
C PHE A 486 -16.03 36.90 -27.47
N ALA A 487 -15.17 37.55 -28.26
CA ALA A 487 -15.28 37.57 -29.70
C ALA A 487 -15.38 36.14 -30.28
N GLY A 488 -16.45 35.87 -31.03
CA GLY A 488 -16.71 34.57 -31.66
C GLY A 488 -17.24 33.47 -30.72
N GLN A 489 -17.55 33.79 -29.46
CA GLN A 489 -18.14 32.84 -28.50
C GLN A 489 -19.68 32.93 -28.49
N THR A 490 -20.34 31.82 -28.14
CA THR A 490 -21.78 31.84 -27.84
C THR A 490 -22.00 32.54 -26.51
N VAL A 491 -22.87 33.55 -26.48
CA VAL A 491 -23.10 34.36 -25.28
C VAL A 491 -24.37 33.90 -24.56
N HIS A 492 -24.21 33.44 -23.32
CA HIS A 492 -25.30 33.19 -22.38
C HIS A 492 -25.17 34.13 -21.18
N ARG A 493 -26.30 34.67 -20.70
CA ARG A 493 -26.32 35.60 -19.57
C ARG A 493 -27.09 35.03 -18.39
N SER A 494 -26.58 35.29 -17.19
CA SER A 494 -27.23 35.05 -15.92
C SER A 494 -28.20 36.17 -15.56
N ASP A 495 -28.94 36.01 -14.46
CA ASP A 495 -29.94 36.99 -14.00
C ASP A 495 -29.33 38.35 -13.65
N ASN A 496 -28.04 38.35 -13.29
CA ASN A 496 -27.27 39.55 -12.99
C ASN A 496 -26.72 40.24 -14.27
N GLY A 497 -27.08 39.75 -15.46
CA GLY A 497 -26.72 40.32 -16.76
C GLY A 497 -25.30 40.01 -17.24
N LEU A 498 -24.49 39.28 -16.48
CA LEU A 498 -23.13 38.92 -16.85
C LEU A 498 -23.08 37.63 -17.66
N VAL A 499 -22.02 37.47 -18.46
CA VAL A 499 -21.82 36.25 -19.27
C VAL A 499 -21.38 35.09 -18.39
N PHE A 500 -21.91 33.89 -18.62
CA PHE A 500 -21.34 32.63 -18.13
C PHE A 500 -20.95 31.75 -19.32
N LEU A 501 -19.97 30.87 -19.12
CA LEU A 501 -19.44 30.01 -20.19
C LEU A 501 -20.41 28.85 -20.49
N ASP A 502 -20.58 28.50 -21.76
CA ASP A 502 -21.43 27.37 -22.19
C ASP A 502 -20.68 26.02 -22.20
N LYS A 503 -19.35 26.07 -22.31
CA LYS A 503 -18.46 24.91 -22.41
C LYS A 503 -17.36 24.95 -21.38
N TYR A 504 -16.78 23.77 -21.12
CA TYR A 504 -15.60 23.59 -20.27
C TYR A 504 -15.80 24.01 -18.81
N ILE A 505 -17.05 24.05 -18.37
CA ILE A 505 -17.41 24.34 -16.99
C ILE A 505 -18.33 23.24 -16.45
N ASN A 506 -18.25 22.97 -15.16
CA ASN A 506 -19.16 22.05 -14.48
C ASN A 506 -20.19 22.77 -13.62
N ALA A 507 -19.97 24.04 -13.29
CA ALA A 507 -20.91 24.89 -12.57
C ALA A 507 -20.61 26.37 -12.82
N PHE A 508 -21.61 27.23 -12.58
CA PHE A 508 -21.38 28.66 -12.42
C PHE A 508 -22.25 29.26 -11.31
N MET A 509 -21.80 30.39 -10.77
CA MET A 509 -22.50 31.17 -9.75
C MET A 509 -22.53 32.65 -10.12
N SER A 510 -23.70 33.28 -10.00
CA SER A 510 -23.85 34.75 -10.06
C SER A 510 -23.71 35.33 -8.67
N LEU A 511 -22.86 36.34 -8.56
CA LEU A 511 -22.45 36.91 -7.28
C LEU A 511 -22.72 38.42 -7.22
N LYS A 512 -23.14 38.88 -6.04
CA LYS A 512 -23.26 40.30 -5.70
C LYS A 512 -22.30 40.62 -4.56
N VAL A 513 -21.43 41.61 -4.76
CA VAL A 513 -20.46 42.06 -3.76
C VAL A 513 -21.18 42.70 -2.58
N GLU A 514 -20.92 42.18 -1.38
CA GLU A 514 -21.39 42.73 -0.11
C GLU A 514 -20.29 43.50 0.62
N ASP A 515 -19.04 43.03 0.53
CA ASP A 515 -17.90 43.62 1.20
C ASP A 515 -16.60 43.46 0.40
N TYR A 516 -15.61 44.30 0.70
CA TYR A 516 -14.31 44.34 0.04
C TYR A 516 -13.19 44.48 1.07
N VAL A 517 -12.24 43.55 1.03
CA VAL A 517 -11.04 43.59 1.88
C VAL A 517 -9.80 43.84 1.02
N ASP A 518 -8.99 44.82 1.41
CA ASP A 518 -7.72 45.13 0.77
C ASP A 518 -6.59 44.24 1.34
N LEU A 519 -5.95 43.44 0.48
CA LEU A 519 -4.86 42.53 0.84
C LEU A 519 -3.52 42.95 0.21
N GLY A 520 -3.34 44.23 -0.08
CA GLY A 520 -2.13 44.76 -0.72
C GLY A 520 -2.16 44.60 -2.24
N THR A 521 -1.58 43.53 -2.78
CA THR A 521 -1.55 43.28 -4.24
C THR A 521 -2.88 42.77 -4.80
N HIS A 522 -3.72 42.20 -3.93
CA HIS A 522 -5.02 41.63 -4.28
C HIS A 522 -6.15 42.35 -3.52
N GLY A 523 -7.36 42.31 -4.07
CA GLY A 523 -8.58 42.61 -3.35
C GLY A 523 -9.44 41.36 -3.21
N MET A 524 -9.99 41.14 -2.02
CA MET A 524 -10.95 40.07 -1.74
C MET A 524 -12.37 40.63 -1.80
N PHE A 525 -13.18 40.10 -2.71
CA PHE A 525 -14.60 40.43 -2.82
C PHE A 525 -15.41 39.37 -2.07
N ILE A 526 -16.13 39.76 -1.03
CA ILE A 526 -17.06 38.90 -0.29
C ILE A 526 -18.45 39.12 -0.89
N CYS A 527 -19.05 38.05 -1.38
CA CYS A 527 -20.24 38.14 -2.21
C CYS A 527 -21.35 37.21 -1.72
N SER A 528 -22.60 37.65 -1.81
CA SER A 528 -23.76 36.76 -1.73
C SER A 528 -23.98 36.07 -3.08
N VAL A 529 -24.42 34.81 -3.01
CA VAL A 529 -24.81 34.03 -4.18
C VAL A 529 -26.25 34.37 -4.55
N THR A 530 -26.47 34.94 -5.74
CA THR A 530 -27.81 35.28 -6.22
C THR A 530 -28.39 34.22 -7.15
N GLU A 531 -27.53 33.40 -7.75
CA GLU A 531 -27.88 32.32 -8.66
C GLU A 531 -26.75 31.29 -8.69
N ALA A 532 -27.07 30.00 -8.82
CA ALA A 532 -26.08 28.96 -9.05
C ALA A 532 -26.67 27.85 -9.93
N ARG A 533 -25.87 27.32 -10.87
CA ARG A 533 -26.27 26.22 -11.74
C ARG A 533 -25.17 25.17 -11.85
N VAL A 534 -25.56 23.90 -11.79
CA VAL A 534 -24.71 22.77 -12.17
C VAL A 534 -24.86 22.57 -13.68
N MET A 535 -23.74 22.53 -14.38
CA MET A 535 -23.66 22.46 -15.85
C MET A 535 -23.25 21.06 -16.34
N SER A 536 -22.47 20.32 -15.55
CA SER A 536 -22.10 18.93 -15.85
C SER A 536 -21.62 18.20 -14.59
N ASN A 537 -21.49 16.87 -14.66
CA ASN A 537 -20.91 16.04 -13.61
C ASN A 537 -19.38 15.88 -13.74
N GLN A 538 -18.74 16.64 -14.64
CA GLN A 538 -17.29 16.57 -14.82
C GLN A 538 -16.58 17.16 -13.60
N GLU A 539 -15.41 16.62 -13.26
CA GLU A 539 -14.61 17.11 -12.13
C GLU A 539 -14.14 18.54 -12.34
N THR A 540 -14.08 19.32 -11.26
CA THR A 540 -13.52 20.68 -11.28
C THR A 540 -12.01 20.60 -11.49
N MET A 541 -11.49 21.39 -12.42
CA MET A 541 -10.06 21.51 -12.62
C MET A 541 -9.40 22.14 -11.40
N THR A 542 -8.49 21.40 -10.78
CA THR A 542 -7.60 21.94 -9.74
C THR A 542 -6.36 22.57 -10.38
N TYR A 543 -5.71 23.48 -9.66
CA TYR A 543 -4.44 24.06 -10.09
C TYR A 543 -3.38 22.98 -10.35
N THR A 544 -3.34 21.94 -9.50
CA THR A 544 -2.44 20.78 -9.67
C THR A 544 -2.75 19.99 -10.94
N TYR A 545 -4.03 19.72 -11.23
CA TYR A 545 -4.43 19.03 -12.45
C TYR A 545 -4.01 19.83 -13.70
N TYR A 546 -4.21 21.16 -13.69
CA TYR A 546 -3.79 22.03 -14.78
C TYR A 546 -2.28 21.95 -15.03
N GLN A 547 -1.45 22.07 -14.00
CA GLN A 547 0.01 22.03 -14.14
C GLN A 547 0.50 20.69 -14.73
N ASN A 548 -0.15 19.58 -14.34
CA ASN A 548 0.28 18.25 -14.75
C ASN A 548 -0.22 17.83 -16.13
N ASN A 549 -1.44 18.26 -16.51
CA ASN A 549 -2.18 17.67 -17.64
C ASN A 549 -2.58 18.69 -18.73
N VAL A 550 -2.68 19.98 -18.43
CA VAL A 550 -3.26 20.98 -19.36
C VAL A 550 -2.24 22.02 -19.80
N LYS A 551 -1.38 22.48 -18.89
CA LYS A 551 -0.29 23.41 -19.21
C LYS A 551 0.69 22.69 -20.16
N PRO A 552 0.98 23.24 -21.34
CA PRO A 552 1.98 22.68 -22.23
C PRO A 552 3.32 22.55 -21.53
N LYS A 553 3.90 21.35 -21.58
CA LYS A 553 5.26 21.14 -21.12
C LYS A 553 6.22 21.75 -22.14
N PRO A 554 7.25 22.50 -21.73
CA PRO A 554 8.21 23.05 -22.67
C PRO A 554 9.00 21.91 -23.34
N GLU A 555 9.03 21.87 -24.67
CA GLU A 555 9.86 20.93 -25.44
C GLU A 555 11.30 21.46 -25.53
N THR A 556 12.11 21.18 -24.52
CA THR A 556 13.49 21.67 -24.39
C THR A 556 14.54 20.74 -25.01
N GLU A 557 14.16 19.54 -25.44
CA GLU A 557 15.09 18.55 -25.95
C GLU A 557 15.73 19.01 -27.28
N GLY A 558 17.05 19.15 -27.30
CA GLY A 558 17.83 19.59 -28.46
C GLY A 558 17.83 21.10 -28.75
N LYS A 559 17.20 21.93 -27.90
CA LYS A 559 17.15 23.39 -28.07
C LYS A 559 18.11 24.10 -27.12
N LYS A 560 18.68 25.21 -27.59
CA LYS A 560 19.52 26.12 -26.80
C LYS A 560 18.85 27.48 -26.67
N GLY A 561 18.77 28.03 -25.45
CA GLY A 561 18.26 29.37 -25.23
C GLY A 561 17.54 29.52 -23.89
N PHE A 562 16.33 30.08 -23.89
CA PHE A 562 15.60 30.44 -22.68
C PHE A 562 14.13 30.02 -22.75
N VAL A 563 13.59 29.47 -21.67
CA VAL A 563 12.18 29.09 -21.55
C VAL A 563 11.43 30.04 -20.62
N CYS A 564 10.23 30.47 -21.01
CA CYS A 564 9.34 31.26 -20.17
C CYS A 564 8.68 30.38 -19.11
N LYS A 565 8.93 30.64 -17.82
CA LYS A 565 8.37 29.89 -16.68
C LYS A 565 6.83 29.96 -16.61
N VAL A 566 6.24 31.02 -17.15
CA VAL A 566 4.80 31.27 -17.12
C VAL A 566 4.05 30.40 -18.12
N CYS A 567 4.46 30.40 -19.40
CA CYS A 567 3.70 29.75 -20.48
C CYS A 567 4.48 28.70 -21.28
N GLY A 568 5.75 28.46 -20.98
CA GLY A 568 6.60 27.47 -21.65
C GLY A 568 7.12 27.88 -23.04
N TYR A 569 6.98 29.15 -23.43
CA TYR A 569 7.54 29.64 -24.69
C TYR A 569 9.08 29.55 -24.68
N ILE A 570 9.67 29.06 -25.77
CA ILE A 570 11.12 28.96 -25.91
C ILE A 570 11.62 30.07 -26.84
N TYR A 571 12.53 30.87 -26.32
CA TYR A 571 13.39 31.78 -27.09
C TYR A 571 14.70 31.06 -27.40
N GLU A 572 15.00 30.84 -28.67
CA GLU A 572 16.26 30.23 -29.11
C GLU A 572 17.27 31.33 -29.43
N GLY A 573 18.34 31.41 -28.63
CA GLY A 573 19.37 32.43 -28.74
C GLY A 573 20.34 32.40 -27.56
N ASP A 574 21.57 32.87 -27.77
CA ASP A 574 22.65 32.79 -26.77
C ASP A 574 22.44 33.72 -25.57
N GLU A 575 21.79 34.87 -25.78
CA GLU A 575 21.45 35.85 -24.73
C GLU A 575 20.01 36.32 -24.88
N LEU A 576 19.28 36.44 -23.77
CA LEU A 576 17.92 36.99 -23.74
C LEU A 576 17.98 38.52 -23.54
N PRO A 577 17.45 39.34 -24.46
CA PRO A 577 17.41 40.78 -24.29
C PRO A 577 16.70 41.20 -22.99
N ALA A 578 17.24 42.17 -22.26
CA ALA A 578 16.69 42.60 -20.98
C ALA A 578 15.26 43.18 -21.09
N ASP A 579 14.90 43.70 -22.26
CA ASP A 579 13.59 44.23 -22.61
C ASP A 579 12.71 43.22 -23.37
N TYR A 580 13.14 41.95 -23.47
CA TYR A 580 12.39 40.92 -24.18
C TYR A 580 11.03 40.68 -23.50
N ILE A 581 9.98 40.62 -24.32
CA ILE A 581 8.62 40.34 -23.90
C ILE A 581 8.15 39.05 -24.56
N CYS A 582 7.77 38.06 -23.75
CA CYS A 582 7.26 36.80 -24.24
C CYS A 582 6.11 37.03 -25.23
N PRO A 583 6.18 36.49 -26.47
CA PRO A 583 5.14 36.73 -27.46
C PRO A 583 3.80 36.10 -27.08
N LEU A 584 3.81 35.04 -26.26
CA LEU A 584 2.61 34.32 -25.82
C LEU A 584 1.94 34.96 -24.60
N CYS A 585 2.66 35.13 -23.48
CA CYS A 585 2.06 35.59 -22.23
C CYS A 585 2.33 37.06 -21.89
N LYS A 586 3.15 37.76 -22.69
CA LYS A 586 3.53 39.17 -22.50
C LYS A 586 4.30 39.48 -21.20
N HIS A 587 4.83 38.47 -20.52
CA HIS A 587 5.76 38.64 -19.41
C HIS A 587 7.16 39.02 -19.90
N GLY A 588 7.89 39.78 -19.08
CA GLY A 588 9.22 40.28 -19.41
C GLY A 588 10.34 39.23 -19.24
N ALA A 589 11.57 39.61 -19.60
CA ALA A 589 12.75 38.75 -19.55
C ALA A 589 13.01 38.09 -18.18
N ALA A 590 12.59 38.71 -17.07
CA ALA A 590 12.73 38.16 -15.71
C ALA A 590 11.97 36.82 -15.49
N ASP A 591 10.97 36.54 -16.32
CA ASP A 591 10.18 35.31 -16.25
C ASP A 591 10.72 34.19 -17.14
N PHE A 592 11.93 34.35 -17.67
CA PHE A 592 12.64 33.32 -18.42
C PHE A 592 13.76 32.68 -17.60
N GLU A 593 14.09 31.44 -17.94
CA GLU A 593 15.24 30.70 -17.40
C GLU A 593 16.01 30.00 -18.53
N PRO A 594 17.34 29.86 -18.43
CA PRO A 594 18.15 29.25 -19.47
C PRO A 594 17.85 27.75 -19.62
N ILE A 595 17.93 27.26 -20.85
CA ILE A 595 17.82 25.85 -21.22
C ILE A 595 18.99 25.47 -22.14
N GLY A 596 19.67 24.38 -21.78
CA GLY A 596 20.60 23.63 -22.65
C GLY A 596 21.76 24.40 -23.26
#